data_AF-A0AAU9WKB8-F1
#
_entry.id   AF-A0AAU9WKB8-F1
#
_cell.length_a   1.000
_cell.length_b   1.000
_cell.length_c   1.000
_cell.angle_alpha   90.00
_cell.angle_beta   90.00
_cell.angle_gamma   90.00
#
_symmetry.space_group_name_H-M   'P 1'
#
loop_
_entity.id
_entity.type
_entity.pdbx_description
1 polymer ?
#
loop_
_entity_poly.entity_id
_entity_poly.type
_entity_poly.pdbx_seq_one_letter_code
_entity_poly.pdbx_strand_id
1 'polypeptide(L)'
;MGSILGGAMKETMDENMKKNQEFMLKTQQIQLGRQLQMQNAMRERQMSMQLAGAREMFNWLATFYGIATIGMFAGFMKSKKPAVLIPFLPLSFVVGYQADYVHGSKVSRIREEAERIMKEEYSILQLPAGMPDFKSIEEARLKAEGKSS
;
A
#
# COMPACT_ATOMS: atom_id res chain seq x y z
N MET A 1 23.56 -17.30 61.57
CA MET A 1 22.72 -17.88 60.49
C MET A 1 21.81 -16.87 59.77
N GLY A 2 21.71 -15.59 60.17
CA GLY A 2 20.87 -14.59 59.47
C GLY A 2 21.45 -14.03 58.16
N SER A 3 22.77 -14.02 57.98
CA SER A 3 23.42 -13.45 56.79
C SER A 3 23.30 -14.33 55.52
N ILE A 4 23.17 -15.66 55.67
CA ILE A 4 23.07 -16.59 54.53
C ILE A 4 21.66 -16.54 53.94
N LEU A 5 20.62 -16.41 54.79
CA LEU A 5 19.23 -16.23 54.37
C LEU A 5 18.99 -14.89 53.65
N GLY A 6 19.63 -13.81 54.11
CA GLY A 6 19.53 -12.50 53.43
C GLY A 6 20.24 -12.47 52.07
N GLY A 7 21.38 -13.16 51.93
CA GLY A 7 22.08 -13.31 50.65
C GLY A 7 21.29 -14.14 49.63
N ALA A 8 20.78 -15.31 50.04
CA ALA A 8 19.96 -16.17 49.18
C ALA A 8 18.62 -15.51 48.79
N MET A 9 18.01 -14.73 49.70
CA MET A 9 16.81 -13.95 49.39
C MET A 9 17.08 -12.81 48.41
N LYS A 10 18.23 -12.12 48.54
CA LYS A 10 18.63 -11.06 47.61
C LYS A 10 18.95 -11.61 46.21
N GLU A 11 19.65 -12.74 46.14
CA GLU A 11 20.00 -13.41 44.89
C GLU A 11 18.76 -13.92 44.14
N THR A 12 17.82 -14.55 44.85
CA THR A 12 16.53 -14.98 44.27
C THR A 12 15.62 -13.82 43.88
N MET A 13 15.71 -12.68 44.57
CA MET A 13 14.99 -11.46 44.22
C MET A 13 15.58 -10.77 42.99
N ASP A 14 16.91 -10.68 42.89
CA ASP A 14 17.62 -10.16 41.70
C ASP A 14 17.39 -11.05 40.47
N GLU A 15 17.37 -12.38 40.64
CA GLU A 15 17.06 -13.33 39.56
C GLU A 15 15.61 -13.21 39.08
N ASN A 16 14.65 -13.04 39.99
CA ASN A 16 13.25 -12.77 39.63
C ASN A 16 13.09 -11.41 38.93
N MET A 17 13.81 -10.37 39.36
CA MET A 17 13.80 -9.05 38.71
C MET A 17 14.37 -9.13 37.29
N LYS A 18 15.49 -9.84 37.08
CA LYS A 18 16.05 -10.10 35.75
C LYS A 18 15.08 -10.88 34.87
N LYS A 19 14.48 -11.94 35.40
CA LYS A 19 13.47 -12.74 34.67
C LYS A 19 12.24 -11.91 34.30
N ASN A 20 11.81 -11.00 35.17
CA ASN A 20 10.71 -10.09 34.88
C ASN A 20 11.08 -9.04 33.81
N GLN A 21 12.30 -8.50 33.84
CA GLN A 21 12.81 -7.62 32.78
C GLN A 21 12.90 -8.35 31.43
N GLU A 22 13.44 -9.58 31.41
CA GLU A 22 13.47 -10.41 30.21
C GLU A 22 12.06 -10.74 29.69
N PHE A 23 11.12 -11.03 30.59
CA PHE A 23 9.72 -11.26 30.23
C PHE A 23 9.06 -10.01 29.64
N MET A 24 9.31 -8.82 30.23
CA MET A 24 8.83 -7.54 29.68
C MET A 24 9.42 -7.28 28.29
N LEU A 25 10.73 -7.47 28.10
CA LEU A 25 11.40 -7.30 26.80
C LEU A 25 10.86 -8.27 25.75
N LYS A 26 10.72 -9.56 26.08
CA LYS A 26 10.13 -10.56 25.18
C LYS A 26 8.69 -10.22 24.85
N THR A 27 7.91 -9.72 25.80
CA THR A 27 6.52 -9.30 25.57
C THR A 27 6.45 -8.11 24.62
N GLN A 28 7.31 -7.10 24.80
CA GLN A 28 7.40 -5.96 23.87
C GLN A 28 7.80 -6.41 22.46
N GLN A 29 8.80 -7.30 22.34
CA GLN A 29 9.22 -7.85 21.05
C GLN A 29 8.08 -8.61 20.36
N ILE A 30 7.33 -9.43 21.11
CA ILE A 30 6.18 -10.17 20.58
C ILE A 30 5.07 -9.20 20.14
N GLN A 31 4.79 -8.15 20.92
CA GLN A 31 3.80 -7.13 20.55
C GLN A 31 4.20 -6.39 19.27
N LEU A 32 5.47 -5.99 19.15
CA LEU A 32 5.99 -5.35 17.94
C LEU A 32 5.92 -6.29 16.72
N GLY A 33 6.31 -7.55 16.89
CA GLY A 33 6.22 -8.56 15.83
C GLY A 33 4.78 -8.77 15.34
N ARG A 34 3.81 -8.83 16.26
CA ARG A 34 2.37 -8.90 15.93
C ARG A 34 1.89 -7.65 15.20
N GLN A 35 2.33 -6.46 15.61
CA GLN A 35 1.95 -5.22 14.95
C GLN A 35 2.49 -5.16 13.52
N LEU A 36 3.75 -5.56 13.30
CA LEU A 36 4.32 -5.63 11.95
C LEU A 36 3.61 -6.66 11.08
N GLN A 37 3.29 -7.83 11.62
CA GLN A 37 2.53 -8.86 10.92
C GLN A 37 1.13 -8.35 10.55
N MET A 38 0.46 -7.65 11.47
CA MET A 38 -0.85 -7.03 11.20
C MET A 38 -0.75 -6.01 10.07
N GLN A 39 0.27 -5.13 10.09
CA GLN A 39 0.47 -4.14 9.02
C GLN A 39 0.72 -4.81 7.66
N ASN A 40 1.56 -5.84 7.61
CA ASN A 40 1.82 -6.58 6.37
C ASN A 40 0.55 -7.28 5.87
N ALA A 41 -0.20 -7.95 6.75
CA ALA A 41 -1.45 -8.60 6.38
C ALA A 41 -2.50 -7.60 5.89
N MET A 42 -2.59 -6.42 6.49
CA MET A 42 -3.48 -5.35 6.02
C MET A 42 -3.06 -4.81 4.66
N ARG A 43 -1.75 -4.62 4.43
CA ARG A 43 -1.20 -4.23 3.12
C ARG A 43 -1.52 -5.26 2.05
N GLU A 44 -1.28 -6.54 2.33
CA GLU A 44 -1.58 -7.65 1.41
C GLU A 44 -3.08 -7.73 1.10
N ARG A 45 -3.95 -7.55 2.10
CA ARG A 45 -5.41 -7.50 1.90
C ARG A 45 -5.85 -6.29 1.08
N GLN A 46 -5.28 -5.12 1.31
CA GLN A 46 -5.61 -3.94 0.52
C GLN A 46 -5.19 -4.11 -0.94
N MET A 47 -3.97 -4.62 -1.18
CA MET A 47 -3.48 -4.88 -2.53
C MET A 47 -4.31 -5.96 -3.24
N SER A 48 -4.68 -7.04 -2.54
CA SER A 48 -5.51 -8.10 -3.13
C SER A 48 -6.92 -7.61 -3.45
N MET A 49 -7.53 -6.79 -2.59
CA MET A 49 -8.82 -6.15 -2.87
C MET A 49 -8.76 -5.19 -4.05
N GLN A 50 -7.70 -4.38 -4.17
CA GLN A 50 -7.49 -3.50 -5.33
C GLN A 50 -7.36 -4.31 -6.62
N LEU A 51 -6.57 -5.38 -6.61
CA LEU A 51 -6.38 -6.24 -7.78
C LEU A 51 -7.68 -7.00 -8.14
N ALA A 52 -8.44 -7.46 -7.14
CA ALA A 52 -9.74 -8.08 -7.35
C ALA A 52 -10.75 -7.08 -7.94
N GLY A 53 -10.78 -5.84 -7.46
CA GLY A 53 -11.60 -4.78 -8.05
C GLY A 53 -11.21 -4.48 -9.50
N ALA A 54 -9.91 -4.46 -9.79
CA ALA A 54 -9.42 -4.29 -11.17
C ALA A 54 -9.80 -5.47 -12.08
N ARG A 55 -9.80 -6.71 -11.57
CA ARG A 55 -10.31 -7.91 -12.28
C ARG A 55 -11.76 -7.75 -12.68
N GLU A 56 -12.58 -7.31 -11.73
CA GLU A 56 -14.01 -7.14 -12.00
C GLU A 56 -14.26 -6.01 -13.02
N MET A 57 -13.54 -4.89 -12.89
CA MET A 57 -13.58 -3.82 -13.88
C MET A 57 -13.14 -4.30 -15.28
N PHE A 58 -12.09 -5.13 -15.36
CA PHE A 58 -11.65 -5.71 -16.62
C PHE A 58 -12.73 -6.59 -17.24
N ASN A 59 -13.38 -7.47 -16.46
CA ASN A 59 -14.47 -8.31 -16.96
C ASN A 59 -15.61 -7.45 -17.54
N TRP A 60 -16.03 -6.42 -16.80
CA TRP A 60 -17.06 -5.49 -17.25
C TRP A 60 -16.68 -4.77 -18.55
N LEU A 61 -15.46 -4.22 -18.61
CA LEU A 61 -14.92 -3.56 -19.82
C LEU A 61 -14.79 -4.53 -21.00
N ALA A 62 -14.36 -5.76 -20.76
CA ALA A 62 -14.20 -6.78 -21.80
C ALA A 62 -15.54 -7.21 -22.39
N THR A 63 -16.57 -7.40 -21.55
CA THR A 63 -17.94 -7.68 -22.04
C THR A 63 -18.48 -6.51 -22.86
N PHE A 64 -18.35 -5.28 -22.36
CA PHE A 64 -18.75 -4.08 -23.10
C PHE A 64 -18.03 -3.98 -24.46
N TYR A 65 -16.70 -4.16 -24.46
CA TYR A 65 -15.89 -4.15 -25.66
C TYR A 65 -16.30 -5.24 -26.66
N GLY A 66 -16.64 -6.44 -26.19
CA GLY A 66 -17.14 -7.52 -27.03
C GLY A 66 -18.44 -7.13 -27.76
N ILE A 67 -19.42 -6.60 -27.02
CA ILE A 67 -20.70 -6.14 -27.59
C ILE A 67 -20.47 -4.98 -28.56
N ALA A 68 -19.67 -3.99 -28.17
CA ALA A 68 -19.34 -2.82 -28.99
C ALA A 68 -18.63 -3.24 -30.29
N THR A 69 -17.72 -4.20 -30.21
CA THR A 69 -17.02 -4.76 -31.38
C THR A 69 -18.01 -5.38 -32.36
N ILE A 70 -18.92 -6.24 -31.89
CA ILE A 70 -19.95 -6.83 -32.76
C ILE A 70 -20.80 -5.72 -33.42
N GLY A 71 -21.21 -4.71 -32.65
CA GLY A 71 -21.97 -3.56 -33.18
C GLY A 71 -21.21 -2.76 -34.23
N MET A 72 -19.93 -2.50 -34.01
CA MET A 72 -19.05 -1.78 -34.95
C MET A 72 -18.87 -2.56 -36.26
N PHE A 73 -18.62 -3.87 -36.19
CA PHE A 73 -18.48 -4.71 -37.39
C PHE A 73 -19.80 -4.85 -38.16
N ALA A 74 -20.93 -5.04 -37.46
CA ALA A 74 -22.24 -5.05 -38.10
C ALA A 74 -22.57 -3.70 -38.77
N GLY A 75 -22.26 -2.59 -38.10
CA GLY A 75 -22.40 -1.23 -38.63
C GLY A 75 -21.51 -0.98 -39.86
N PHE A 76 -20.27 -1.48 -39.84
CA PHE A 76 -19.37 -1.44 -40.98
C PHE A 76 -19.90 -2.27 -42.16
N MET A 77 -20.39 -3.48 -41.91
CA MET A 77 -20.97 -4.34 -42.95
C MET A 77 -22.16 -3.67 -43.66
N LYS A 78 -23.01 -2.97 -42.91
CA LYS A 78 -24.21 -2.28 -43.43
C LYS A 78 -23.89 -0.95 -44.11
N SER A 79 -23.05 -0.12 -43.50
CA SER A 79 -22.75 1.24 -44.00
C SER A 79 -21.59 1.30 -44.99
N LYS A 80 -20.71 0.30 -44.99
CA LYS A 80 -19.42 0.26 -45.70
C LYS A 80 -18.49 1.45 -45.37
N LYS A 81 -18.78 2.19 -44.29
CA LYS A 81 -18.00 3.35 -43.87
C LYS A 81 -16.94 2.93 -42.84
N PRO A 82 -15.64 3.04 -43.14
CA PRO A 82 -14.57 2.64 -42.21
C PRO A 82 -14.57 3.48 -40.93
N ALA A 83 -15.16 4.68 -40.95
CA ALA A 83 -15.29 5.55 -39.79
C ALA A 83 -15.98 4.88 -38.58
N VAL A 84 -16.86 3.90 -38.82
CA VAL A 84 -17.55 3.15 -37.76
C VAL A 84 -16.58 2.31 -36.91
N LEU A 85 -15.41 1.95 -37.46
CA LEU A 85 -14.38 1.18 -36.77
C LEU A 85 -13.36 2.06 -36.03
N ILE A 86 -13.43 3.39 -36.14
CA ILE A 86 -12.48 4.29 -35.47
C ILE A 86 -12.40 4.02 -33.95
N PRO A 87 -13.50 3.82 -33.21
CA PRO A 87 -13.43 3.58 -31.77
C PRO A 87 -12.84 2.21 -31.41
N PHE A 88 -12.79 1.27 -32.35
CA PHE A 88 -12.28 -0.08 -32.10
C PHE A 88 -10.84 -0.02 -31.58
N LEU A 89 -9.98 0.73 -32.27
CA LEU A 89 -8.55 0.80 -31.96
C LEU A 89 -8.26 1.33 -30.55
N PRO A 90 -8.71 2.54 -30.13
CA PRO A 90 -8.48 3.02 -28.77
C PRO A 90 -9.12 2.12 -27.71
N LEU A 91 -10.28 1.51 -27.96
CA LEU A 91 -10.89 0.57 -27.03
C LEU A 91 -10.05 -0.71 -26.87
N SER A 92 -9.50 -1.25 -27.97
CA SER A 92 -8.59 -2.41 -27.91
C SER A 92 -7.36 -2.12 -27.05
N PHE A 93 -6.77 -0.92 -27.17
CA PHE A 93 -5.62 -0.50 -26.37
C PHE A 93 -5.95 -0.47 -24.87
N VAL A 94 -7.11 0.09 -24.50
CA VAL A 94 -7.54 0.16 -23.09
C VAL A 94 -7.77 -1.23 -22.52
N VAL A 95 -8.48 -2.10 -23.25
CA VAL A 95 -8.75 -3.48 -22.79
C VAL A 95 -7.45 -4.29 -22.71
N GLY A 96 -6.56 -4.16 -23.70
CA GLY A 96 -5.26 -4.83 -23.69
C GLY A 96 -4.38 -4.39 -22.51
N TYR A 97 -4.37 -3.09 -22.20
CA TYR A 97 -3.69 -2.57 -21.02
C TYR A 97 -4.25 -3.18 -19.73
N GLN A 98 -5.58 -3.22 -19.58
CA GLN A 98 -6.22 -3.77 -18.39
C GLN A 98 -5.99 -5.28 -18.27
N ALA A 99 -5.96 -6.02 -19.38
CA ALA A 99 -5.62 -7.44 -19.40
C ALA A 99 -4.21 -7.69 -18.85
N ASP A 100 -3.21 -6.93 -19.31
CA ASP A 100 -1.84 -7.04 -18.81
C ASP A 100 -1.69 -6.52 -17.36
N TYR A 101 -2.47 -5.50 -16.97
CA TYR A 101 -2.55 -5.03 -15.59
C TYR A 101 -3.02 -6.12 -14.63
N VAL A 102 -4.03 -6.87 -15.02
CA VAL A 102 -4.74 -7.78 -14.13
C VAL A 102 -4.21 -9.22 -14.14
N HIS A 103 -3.82 -9.70 -15.32
CA HIS A 103 -3.41 -11.08 -15.57
C HIS A 103 -1.95 -11.19 -16.02
N GLY A 104 -1.36 -10.11 -16.53
CA GLY A 104 0.00 -10.09 -17.02
C GLY A 104 1.03 -9.70 -15.96
N SER A 105 2.18 -9.22 -16.42
CA SER A 105 3.33 -8.89 -15.56
C SER A 105 3.38 -7.43 -15.14
N LYS A 106 2.39 -6.62 -15.56
CA LYS A 106 2.38 -5.17 -15.34
C LYS A 106 2.48 -4.79 -13.86
N VAL A 107 1.79 -5.50 -12.96
CA VAL A 107 1.88 -5.23 -11.52
C VAL A 107 3.29 -5.46 -11.00
N SER A 108 3.97 -6.52 -11.45
CA SER A 108 5.38 -6.77 -11.11
C SER A 108 6.28 -5.65 -11.64
N ARG A 109 6.08 -5.20 -12.87
CA ARG A 109 6.85 -4.07 -13.45
C ARG A 109 6.64 -2.77 -12.68
N ILE A 110 5.40 -2.48 -12.28
CA ILE A 110 5.08 -1.30 -11.45
C ILE A 110 5.78 -1.41 -10.09
N ARG A 111 5.83 -2.60 -9.50
CA ARG A 111 6.55 -2.84 -8.25
C ARG A 111 8.05 -2.62 -8.40
N GLU A 112 8.67 -3.17 -9.45
CA GLU A 112 10.09 -2.98 -9.74
C GLU A 112 10.43 -1.49 -9.96
N GLU A 113 9.58 -0.78 -10.69
CA GLU A 113 9.68 0.66 -10.88
C GLU A 113 9.61 1.43 -9.55
N ALA A 114 8.65 1.08 -8.69
CA ALA A 114 8.52 1.68 -7.37
C ALA A 114 9.75 1.42 -6.49
N GLU A 115 10.29 0.19 -6.53
CA GLU A 115 11.53 -0.16 -5.83
C GLU A 115 12.74 0.64 -6.35
N ARG A 116 12.82 0.89 -7.67
CA ARG A 116 13.85 1.74 -8.27
C ARG A 116 13.73 3.18 -7.80
N ILE A 117 12.52 3.75 -7.87
CA ILE A 117 12.25 5.13 -7.42
C ILE A 117 12.65 5.32 -5.96
N MET A 118 12.32 4.36 -5.08
CA MET A 118 12.68 4.44 -3.65
C MET A 118 14.19 4.39 -3.40
N LYS A 119 14.97 3.72 -4.26
CA LYS A 119 16.42 3.55 -4.10
C LYS A 119 17.23 4.64 -4.78
N GLU A 120 16.87 4.99 -6.01
CA GLU A 120 17.68 5.80 -6.91
C GLU A 120 17.14 7.24 -7.04
N GLU A 121 15.83 7.42 -6.90
CA GLU A 121 15.15 8.70 -7.14
C GLU A 121 14.48 9.25 -5.88
N TYR A 122 15.00 8.94 -4.68
CA TYR A 122 14.37 9.30 -3.40
C TYR A 122 14.05 10.80 -3.27
N SER A 123 14.78 11.67 -3.98
CA SER A 123 14.53 13.11 -4.06
C SER A 123 13.13 13.46 -4.57
N ILE A 124 12.54 12.67 -5.46
CA ILE A 124 11.17 12.92 -5.98
C ILE A 124 10.08 12.60 -4.96
N LEU A 125 10.42 11.79 -3.94
CA LEU A 125 9.49 11.41 -2.87
C LEU A 125 9.50 12.40 -1.71
N GLN A 126 10.39 13.39 -1.72
CA GLN A 126 10.46 14.39 -0.66
C GLN A 126 9.22 15.28 -0.69
N LEU A 127 8.68 15.54 0.49
CA LEU A 127 7.55 16.45 0.62
C LEU A 127 7.96 17.86 0.18
N PRO A 128 7.11 18.57 -0.58
CA PRO A 128 7.35 19.99 -0.84
C PRO A 128 7.39 20.74 0.50
N ALA A 129 8.43 21.56 0.70
CA ALA A 129 8.79 22.23 1.97
C ALA A 129 9.33 21.32 3.09
N GLY A 130 9.65 20.06 2.81
CA GLY A 130 10.22 19.13 3.78
C GLY A 130 9.19 18.54 4.75
N MET A 131 9.66 17.81 5.76
CA MET A 131 8.77 17.32 6.81
C MET A 131 8.31 18.50 7.68
N PRO A 132 7.01 18.61 8.01
CA PRO A 132 6.50 19.64 8.92
C PRO A 132 7.25 19.57 10.25
N ASP A 133 8.00 20.62 10.56
CA ASP A 133 8.67 20.75 11.86
C ASP A 133 7.66 21.21 12.92
N PHE A 134 7.92 20.92 14.19
CA PHE A 134 7.05 21.28 15.31
C PHE A 134 6.67 22.77 15.28
N LYS A 135 7.64 23.64 14.93
CA LYS A 135 7.41 25.09 14.78
C LYS A 135 6.37 25.41 13.71
N SER A 136 6.44 24.75 12.55
CA SER A 136 5.50 24.97 11.45
C SER A 136 4.07 24.55 11.81
N ILE A 137 3.94 23.49 12.62
CA ILE A 137 2.66 23.00 13.13
C ILE A 137 2.10 23.96 14.17
N GLU A 138 2.92 24.43 15.10
CA GLU A 138 2.50 25.35 16.15
C GLU A 138 2.14 26.73 15.58
N GLU A 139 2.90 27.24 14.61
CA GLU A 139 2.56 28.47 13.88
C GLU A 139 1.24 28.34 13.11
N ALA A 140 1.01 27.19 12.45
CA ALA A 140 -0.26 26.92 11.78
C ALA A 140 -1.44 26.87 12.76
N ARG A 141 -1.24 26.27 13.95
CA ARG A 141 -2.22 26.24 15.03
C ARG A 141 -2.52 27.65 15.56
N LEU A 142 -1.50 28.44 15.87
CA LEU A 142 -1.66 29.82 16.38
C LEU A 142 -2.37 30.73 15.37
N LYS A 143 -2.08 30.57 14.08
CA LYS A 143 -2.80 31.25 12.99
C LYS A 143 -4.27 30.81 12.91
N ALA A 144 -4.55 29.52 13.04
CA ALA A 144 -5.93 28.99 13.05
C ALA A 144 -6.74 29.44 14.27
N GLU A 145 -6.07 29.64 15.42
CA GLU A 145 -6.67 30.18 16.65
C GLU A 145 -6.79 31.72 16.63
N GLY A 146 -6.39 32.41 15.55
CA GLY A 146 -6.49 33.86 15.41
C GLY A 146 -5.53 34.65 16.32
N LYS A 147 -4.49 33.99 16.85
CA LYS A 147 -3.52 34.59 17.80
C LYS A 147 -2.23 35.05 17.13
N SER A 148 -2.19 35.23 15.80
CA SER A 148 -1.02 35.83 15.16
C SER A 148 -1.01 37.34 15.46
N SER A 149 -0.16 37.73 16.41
CA SER A 149 0.27 39.13 16.61
C SER A 149 1.26 39.53 15.52
#